data_AF-A0A937DCX7-F1
#
_entry.id   AF-A0A937DCX7-F1
#
_cell.length_a   1.000
_cell.length_b   1.000
_cell.length_c   1.000
_cell.angle_alpha   90.00
_cell.angle_beta   90.00
_cell.angle_gamma   90.00
#
_symmetry.space_group_name_H-M   'P 1'
#
loop_
_entity.id
_entity.type
_entity.pdbx_description
1 polymer ?
#
loop_
_entity_poly.entity_id
_entity_poly.type
_entity_poly.pdbx_seq_one_letter_code
_entity_poly.pdbx_strand_id
1 'polypeptide(L)'
;MKNYITLLLVFLIFSCKKEQGNEQTKPIENLNSKEVLLVGTFHYNNPGADIAKTKSFDILSQESQLELKEISKRIAAYNPTKIFVEWPYNEQKELDSLYQLYTKGQYFQNDSLSDFYRKNEIFQLAFKIAKQNRLKKVYSIDYTTSFPFEDVMKDIQKNNQSELKKKIEDAISKITVEFDNQIDSGASLTELTYYLNSPEIRSFSNHFHNNLMLQAGSPNDFSGPLLTSEWFKRNLYMWSLIQKKTLESDQRIMVLVGASHAAMFELFIKENKDWKIKELQEVMKNNDN
;
A
#
# COMPACT_ATOMS: atom_id res chain seq x y z
N MET A 1 3.97 -35.83 -66.11
CA MET A 1 2.77 -35.21 -65.53
C MET A 1 3.08 -34.69 -64.13
N LYS A 2 3.27 -33.38 -64.01
CA LYS A 2 2.98 -32.51 -62.85
C LYS A 2 3.51 -31.12 -63.23
N ASN A 3 2.62 -30.29 -63.76
CA ASN A 3 2.87 -28.88 -64.05
C ASN A 3 2.81 -28.08 -62.76
N TYR A 4 3.79 -27.23 -62.50
CA TYR A 4 3.57 -26.02 -61.72
C TYR A 4 4.27 -24.85 -62.40
N ILE A 5 3.42 -23.97 -62.93
CA ILE A 5 3.77 -22.70 -63.57
C ILE A 5 4.15 -21.71 -62.46
N THR A 6 5.36 -21.17 -62.52
CA THR A 6 5.80 -20.09 -61.64
C THR A 6 5.20 -18.77 -62.13
N LEU A 7 4.20 -18.26 -61.41
CA LEU A 7 3.57 -16.97 -61.69
C LEU A 7 4.41 -15.85 -61.07
N LEU A 8 5.07 -15.04 -61.89
CA LEU A 8 5.85 -13.87 -61.46
C LEU A 8 4.90 -12.67 -61.36
N LEU A 9 4.53 -12.29 -60.14
CA LEU A 9 3.68 -11.14 -59.86
C LEU A 9 4.55 -9.88 -59.73
N VAL A 10 4.51 -9.02 -60.75
CA VAL A 10 5.12 -7.68 -60.73
C VAL A 10 4.19 -6.75 -59.96
N PHE A 11 4.57 -6.36 -58.75
CA PHE A 11 3.87 -5.30 -57.99
C PHE A 11 4.38 -3.93 -58.43
N LEU A 12 3.56 -3.19 -59.17
CA LEU A 12 3.71 -1.76 -59.42
C LEU A 12 3.41 -0.99 -58.14
N ILE A 13 4.44 -0.37 -57.56
CA ILE A 13 4.32 0.46 -56.36
C ILE A 13 3.86 1.86 -56.78
N PHE A 14 2.57 2.15 -56.68
CA PHE A 14 2.06 3.52 -56.76
C PHE A 14 2.37 4.24 -55.45
N SER A 15 3.37 5.14 -55.49
CA SER A 15 3.73 6.00 -54.37
C SER A 15 2.74 7.15 -54.22
N CYS A 16 1.70 6.97 -53.41
CA CYS A 16 0.91 8.08 -52.88
C CYS A 16 1.70 8.76 -51.74
N LYS A 17 2.29 9.93 -52.02
CA LYS A 17 2.76 10.85 -50.97
C LYS A 17 1.53 11.41 -50.24
N LYS A 18 1.33 11.00 -48.99
CA LYS A 18 0.43 11.67 -48.05
C LYS A 18 1.32 12.50 -47.13
N GLU A 19 1.17 13.83 -47.17
CA GLU A 19 1.81 14.72 -46.21
C GLU A 19 1.35 14.37 -44.80
N GLN A 20 2.29 13.94 -43.96
CA GLN A 20 2.07 13.78 -42.52
C GLN A 20 2.17 15.17 -41.89
N GLY A 21 1.01 15.75 -41.60
CA GLY A 21 0.88 16.78 -40.58
C GLY A 21 1.36 16.20 -39.25
N ASN A 22 2.35 16.83 -38.64
CA ASN A 22 2.89 16.46 -37.35
C ASN A 22 1.92 16.93 -36.25
N GLU A 23 0.80 16.23 -36.08
CA GLU A 23 0.04 16.31 -34.84
C GLU A 23 0.76 15.47 -33.80
N GLN A 24 1.47 16.15 -32.89
CA GLN A 24 1.79 15.58 -31.59
C GLN A 24 0.48 15.16 -30.93
N THR A 25 0.15 13.87 -31.02
CA THR A 25 -0.89 13.27 -30.21
C THR A 25 -0.46 13.42 -28.75
N LYS A 26 -1.03 14.40 -28.05
CA LYS A 26 -1.02 14.42 -26.58
C LYS A 26 -1.52 13.04 -26.12
N PRO A 27 -0.92 12.43 -25.09
CA PRO A 27 -1.47 11.21 -24.50
C PRO A 27 -2.93 11.50 -24.18
N ILE A 28 -3.84 10.62 -24.63
CA ILE A 28 -5.23 10.65 -24.19
C ILE A 28 -5.18 10.45 -22.67
N GLU A 29 -5.30 11.53 -21.92
CA GLU A 29 -5.56 11.44 -20.48
C GLU A 29 -6.81 10.57 -20.34
N ASN A 30 -6.63 9.39 -19.75
CA ASN A 30 -7.73 8.48 -19.51
C ASN A 30 -8.61 9.13 -18.44
N LEU A 31 -9.61 9.90 -18.88
CA LEU A 31 -10.59 10.62 -18.04
C LEU A 31 -11.36 9.69 -17.07
N ASN A 32 -11.17 8.37 -17.19
CA ASN A 32 -11.76 7.33 -16.34
C ASN A 32 -10.77 6.67 -15.35
N SER A 33 -9.51 7.12 -15.28
CA SER A 33 -8.53 6.54 -14.34
C SER A 33 -8.87 6.87 -12.88
N LYS A 34 -8.91 5.86 -12.02
CA LYS A 34 -9.19 5.98 -10.58
C LYS A 34 -7.92 6.39 -9.83
N GLU A 35 -8.00 7.45 -9.03
CA GLU A 35 -6.87 7.92 -8.22
C GLU A 35 -6.86 7.24 -6.85
N VAL A 36 -5.76 6.57 -6.52
CA VAL A 36 -5.54 5.91 -5.23
C VAL A 36 -4.58 6.74 -4.40
N LEU A 37 -5.10 7.46 -3.41
CA LEU A 37 -4.29 7.97 -2.31
C LEU A 37 -3.85 6.79 -1.45
N LEU A 38 -2.62 6.35 -1.65
CA LEU A 38 -2.05 5.19 -0.98
C LEU A 38 -1.25 5.66 0.24
N VAL A 39 -1.68 5.24 1.43
CA VAL A 39 -1.07 5.69 2.70
C VAL A 39 -0.65 4.46 3.51
N GLY A 40 0.66 4.23 3.54
CA GLY A 40 1.34 3.29 4.42
C GLY A 40 1.54 3.85 5.83
N THR A 41 1.26 3.07 6.86
CA THR A 41 1.50 3.41 8.28
C THR A 41 2.54 2.46 8.90
N PHE A 42 3.02 2.81 10.10
CA PHE A 42 3.80 1.91 10.97
C PHE A 42 2.91 1.20 12.00
N HIS A 43 1.60 1.11 11.75
CA HIS A 43 0.59 0.68 12.73
C HIS A 43 0.67 1.46 14.05
N TYR A 44 -0.11 2.53 14.21
CA TYR A 44 0.06 3.49 15.31
C TYR A 44 -0.03 2.88 16.72
N ASN A 45 -0.82 1.80 16.88
CA ASN A 45 -0.88 1.06 18.14
C ASN A 45 0.38 0.20 18.39
N ASN A 46 1.08 -0.21 17.34
CA ASN A 46 2.27 -1.07 17.29
C ASN A 46 2.27 -2.15 18.40
N PRO A 47 1.40 -3.18 18.31
CA PRO A 47 1.35 -4.24 19.31
C PRO A 47 2.60 -5.13 19.29
N GLY A 48 3.59 -4.84 18.45
CA GLY A 48 4.77 -5.66 18.27
C GLY A 48 4.48 -6.96 17.53
N ALA A 49 3.60 -6.95 16.52
CA ALA A 49 3.35 -8.12 15.67
C ALA A 49 4.35 -8.21 14.49
N ASP A 50 4.91 -7.08 14.06
CA ASP A 50 5.82 -7.01 12.91
C ASP A 50 7.18 -7.61 13.20
N ILE A 51 7.85 -8.16 12.18
CA ILE A 51 9.20 -8.74 12.33
C ILE A 51 10.21 -7.69 12.78
N ALA A 52 10.19 -6.51 12.14
CA ALA A 52 10.95 -5.36 12.60
C ALA A 52 10.23 -4.74 13.82
N LYS A 53 10.87 -4.79 14.98
CA LYS A 53 10.38 -4.09 16.18
C LYS A 53 10.97 -2.69 16.18
N THR A 54 10.15 -1.68 16.37
CA THR A 54 10.55 -0.27 16.45
C THR A 54 10.08 0.35 17.77
N LYS A 55 10.65 1.50 18.11
CA LYS A 55 10.19 2.32 19.24
C LYS A 55 8.73 2.73 19.08
N SER A 56 8.04 2.92 20.21
CA SER A 56 6.69 3.46 20.20
C SER A 56 6.72 4.95 19.87
N PHE A 57 5.77 5.39 19.06
CA PHE A 57 5.51 6.80 18.77
C PHE A 57 4.21 7.21 19.46
N ASP A 58 4.22 8.32 20.20
CA ASP A 58 3.02 8.76 20.92
C ASP A 58 2.02 9.45 19.98
N ILE A 59 1.13 8.65 19.41
CA ILE A 59 0.07 9.13 18.53
C ILE A 59 -0.98 9.98 19.26
N LEU A 60 -1.06 9.91 20.60
CA LEU A 60 -2.03 10.64 21.41
C LEU A 60 -1.49 11.96 21.96
N SER A 61 -0.21 12.27 21.72
CA SER A 61 0.39 13.56 22.10
C SER A 61 -0.35 14.73 21.43
N GLN A 62 -0.23 15.91 22.03
CA GLN A 62 -0.87 17.11 21.50
C GLN A 62 -0.35 17.42 20.08
N GLU A 63 0.95 17.27 19.85
CA GLU A 63 1.62 17.47 18.57
C GLU A 63 1.07 16.50 17.52
N SER A 64 1.05 15.20 17.82
CA SER A 64 0.51 14.17 16.91
C SER A 64 -0.96 14.41 16.57
N GLN A 65 -1.77 14.85 17.52
CA GLN A 65 -3.19 15.15 17.29
C GLN A 65 -3.38 16.40 16.41
N LEU A 66 -2.50 17.40 16.52
CA LEU A 66 -2.49 18.56 15.62
C LEU A 66 -2.10 18.15 14.19
N GLU A 67 -1.09 17.30 14.04
CA GLU A 67 -0.69 16.78 12.74
C GLU A 67 -1.76 15.89 12.10
N LEU A 68 -2.38 14.96 12.85
CA LEU A 68 -3.51 14.17 12.37
C LEU A 68 -4.67 15.07 11.90
N LYS A 69 -4.91 16.18 12.59
CA LYS A 69 -5.92 17.16 12.18
C LYS A 69 -5.56 17.82 10.86
N GLU A 70 -4.30 18.21 10.64
CA GLU A 70 -3.87 18.81 9.38
C GLU A 70 -3.87 17.80 8.23
N ILE A 71 -3.30 16.61 8.44
CA ILE A 71 -3.30 15.51 7.46
C ILE A 71 -4.75 15.18 7.07
N SER A 72 -5.64 14.96 8.04
CA SER A 72 -7.05 14.66 7.75
C SER A 72 -7.74 15.79 7.01
N LYS A 73 -7.51 17.04 7.38
CA LYS A 73 -8.06 18.22 6.67
C LYS A 73 -7.61 18.27 5.21
N ARG A 74 -6.32 18.03 4.94
CA ARG A 74 -5.77 18.01 3.56
C ARG A 74 -6.34 16.87 2.73
N ILE A 75 -6.39 15.67 3.31
CA ILE A 75 -7.01 14.52 2.63
C ILE A 75 -8.52 14.75 2.42
N ALA A 76 -9.22 15.37 3.38
CA ALA A 76 -10.63 15.68 3.22
C ALA A 76 -10.88 16.70 2.11
N ALA A 77 -9.98 17.67 1.92
CA ALA A 77 -10.02 18.62 0.80
C ALA A 77 -9.74 17.94 -0.55
N TYR A 78 -8.85 16.92 -0.58
CA TYR A 78 -8.71 16.02 -1.73
C TYR A 78 -9.99 15.23 -2.04
N ASN A 79 -10.91 15.15 -1.08
CA ASN A 79 -12.27 14.65 -1.26
C ASN A 79 -12.35 13.19 -1.75
N PRO A 80 -11.80 12.22 -0.99
CA PRO A 80 -11.97 10.80 -1.29
C PRO A 80 -13.45 10.41 -1.22
N THR A 81 -13.92 9.67 -2.22
CA THR A 81 -15.29 9.15 -2.29
C THR A 81 -15.40 7.77 -1.65
N LYS A 82 -14.27 7.09 -1.45
CA LYS A 82 -14.18 5.76 -0.87
C LYS A 82 -12.88 5.59 -0.08
N ILE A 83 -12.96 4.91 1.06
CA ILE A 83 -11.82 4.65 1.94
C ILE A 83 -11.77 3.17 2.30
N PHE A 84 -10.63 2.53 2.05
CA PHE A 84 -10.32 1.16 2.42
C PHE A 84 -9.32 1.13 3.58
N VAL A 85 -9.51 0.20 4.50
CA VAL A 85 -8.69 0.06 5.72
C VAL A 85 -8.32 -1.39 5.99
N GLU A 86 -7.14 -1.60 6.58
CA GLU A 86 -6.65 -2.89 7.05
C GLU A 86 -7.42 -3.40 8.28
N TRP A 87 -8.68 -3.76 8.07
CA TRP A 87 -9.55 -4.45 9.02
C TRP A 87 -9.99 -5.78 8.40
N PRO A 88 -10.20 -6.87 9.17
CA PRO A 88 -10.61 -8.16 8.63
C PRO A 88 -11.79 -8.05 7.66
N TYR A 89 -11.62 -8.57 6.44
CA TYR A 89 -12.59 -8.41 5.35
C TYR A 89 -13.98 -8.99 5.67
N ASN A 90 -14.02 -10.00 6.52
CA ASN A 90 -15.22 -10.71 6.99
C ASN A 90 -15.89 -10.03 8.21
N GLU A 91 -15.31 -8.96 8.76
CA GLU A 91 -15.81 -8.24 9.94
C GLU A 91 -16.35 -6.83 9.61
N GLN A 92 -16.79 -6.61 8.36
CA GLN A 92 -17.32 -5.31 7.92
C GLN A 92 -18.44 -4.76 8.83
N LYS A 93 -19.30 -5.62 9.38
CA LYS A 93 -20.40 -5.19 10.26
C LYS A 93 -19.89 -4.60 11.58
N GLU A 94 -18.80 -5.13 12.11
CA GLU A 94 -18.16 -4.60 13.31
C GLU A 94 -17.55 -3.23 13.01
N LEU A 95 -16.78 -3.11 11.92
CA LEU A 95 -16.21 -1.86 11.47
C LEU A 95 -17.29 -0.78 11.24
N ASP A 96 -18.43 -1.15 10.64
CA ASP A 96 -19.58 -0.26 10.44
C ASP A 96 -20.17 0.23 11.78
N SER A 97 -20.28 -0.65 12.78
CA SER A 97 -20.76 -0.31 14.13
C SER A 97 -19.83 0.69 14.82
N LEU A 98 -18.51 0.44 14.77
CA LEU A 98 -17.49 1.33 15.31
C LEU A 98 -17.53 2.70 14.63
N TYR A 99 -17.70 2.73 13.29
CA TYR A 99 -17.81 3.99 12.55
C TYR A 99 -19.09 4.77 12.87
N GLN A 100 -20.21 4.09 13.14
CA GLN A 100 -21.44 4.74 13.60
C GLN A 100 -21.26 5.38 14.98
N LEU A 101 -20.59 4.71 15.92
CA LEU A 101 -20.25 5.32 17.21
C LEU A 101 -19.35 6.54 17.02
N TYR A 102 -18.39 6.48 16.08
CA TYR A 102 -17.46 7.57 15.80
C TYR A 102 -18.16 8.81 15.23
N THR A 103 -19.06 8.61 14.26
CA THR A 103 -19.84 9.69 13.65
C THR A 103 -20.76 10.38 14.67
N LYS A 104 -21.34 9.62 15.60
CA LYS A 104 -22.14 10.14 16.73
C LYS A 104 -21.32 10.80 17.85
N GLY A 105 -19.99 10.74 17.79
CA GLY A 105 -19.11 11.27 18.84
C GLY A 105 -19.08 10.43 20.12
N GLN A 106 -19.55 9.18 20.05
CA GLN A 106 -19.66 8.25 21.18
C GLN A 106 -18.46 7.29 21.28
N TYR A 107 -17.66 7.16 20.21
CA TYR A 107 -16.59 6.16 20.12
C TYR A 107 -15.53 6.27 21.23
N PHE A 108 -15.02 7.48 21.50
CA PHE A 108 -13.99 7.71 22.51
C PHE A 108 -14.56 8.03 23.92
N GLN A 109 -15.87 7.90 24.13
CA GLN A 109 -16.48 8.21 25.44
C GLN A 109 -16.34 7.08 26.46
N ASN A 110 -15.92 5.90 26.03
CA ASN A 110 -15.70 4.77 26.92
C ASN A 110 -14.25 4.79 27.45
N ASP A 111 -14.11 5.14 28.72
CA ASP A 111 -12.82 5.25 29.42
C ASP A 111 -12.05 3.91 29.52
N SER A 112 -12.70 2.78 29.20
CA SER A 112 -12.10 1.44 29.17
C SER A 112 -11.68 0.98 27.76
N LEU A 113 -11.65 1.87 26.76
CA LEU A 113 -11.11 1.53 25.44
C LEU A 113 -9.66 1.07 25.58
N SER A 114 -9.34 -0.11 25.05
CA SER A 114 -7.95 -0.57 24.97
C SER A 114 -7.11 0.32 24.05
N ASP A 115 -5.79 0.26 24.20
CA ASP A 115 -4.87 1.02 23.36
C ASP A 115 -5.04 0.70 21.87
N PHE A 116 -5.40 -0.53 21.51
CA PHE A 116 -5.78 -0.88 20.14
C PHE A 116 -6.88 0.05 19.61
N TYR A 117 -7.99 0.20 20.33
CA TYR A 117 -9.10 1.05 19.88
C TYR A 117 -8.82 2.54 20.00
N ARG A 118 -7.90 2.95 20.89
CA ARG A 118 -7.52 4.36 21.08
C ARG A 118 -6.51 4.83 20.05
N LYS A 119 -5.47 4.04 19.77
CA LYS A 119 -4.28 4.45 19.01
C LYS A 119 -4.34 4.07 17.54
N ASN A 120 -5.13 3.06 17.16
CA ASN A 120 -5.15 2.54 15.79
C ASN A 120 -5.51 3.62 14.74
N GLU A 121 -4.73 3.62 13.65
CA GLU A 121 -4.78 4.54 12.52
C GLU A 121 -6.14 4.59 11.82
N ILE A 122 -6.92 3.51 11.88
CA ILE A 122 -8.26 3.47 11.32
C ILE A 122 -9.14 4.49 12.04
N PHE A 123 -9.06 4.56 13.36
CA PHE A 123 -9.87 5.47 14.17
C PHE A 123 -9.25 6.86 14.24
N GLN A 124 -7.92 6.93 14.33
CA GLN A 124 -7.17 8.18 14.42
C GLN A 124 -7.14 8.95 13.08
N LEU A 125 -7.19 8.26 11.94
CA LEU A 125 -7.07 8.89 10.62
C LEU A 125 -8.25 8.57 9.69
N ALA A 126 -8.47 7.30 9.33
CA ALA A 126 -9.47 6.95 8.30
C ALA A 126 -10.90 7.37 8.68
N PHE A 127 -11.34 7.09 9.90
CA PHE A 127 -12.67 7.48 10.39
C PHE A 127 -12.83 9.01 10.46
N LYS A 128 -11.77 9.73 10.82
CA LYS A 128 -11.75 11.19 10.86
C LYS A 128 -12.02 11.77 9.48
N ILE A 129 -11.30 11.28 8.47
CA ILE A 129 -11.44 11.70 7.06
C ILE A 129 -12.82 11.30 6.54
N ALA A 130 -13.23 10.05 6.74
CA ALA A 130 -14.55 9.56 6.30
C ALA A 130 -15.68 10.44 6.84
N LYS A 131 -15.61 10.84 8.12
CA LYS A 131 -16.59 11.74 8.76
C LYS A 131 -16.57 13.13 8.12
N GLN A 132 -15.39 13.72 7.89
CA GLN A 132 -15.24 15.03 7.25
C GLN A 132 -15.82 15.05 5.82
N ASN A 133 -15.64 13.96 5.06
CA ASN A 133 -16.21 13.78 3.71
C ASN A 133 -17.65 13.26 3.68
N ARG A 134 -18.28 13.09 4.85
CA ARG A 134 -19.66 12.58 5.00
C ARG A 134 -19.87 11.21 4.34
N LEU A 135 -18.83 10.37 4.32
CA LEU A 135 -18.93 9.01 3.82
C LEU A 135 -19.79 8.18 4.77
N LYS A 136 -20.66 7.35 4.20
CA LYS A 136 -21.57 6.49 4.98
C LYS A 136 -20.86 5.35 5.70
N LYS A 137 -19.70 4.93 5.20
CA LYS A 137 -18.87 3.85 5.76
C LYS A 137 -17.45 3.88 5.20
N VAL A 138 -16.57 3.14 5.85
CA VAL A 138 -15.26 2.70 5.34
C VAL A 138 -15.31 1.21 5.01
N TYR A 139 -14.36 0.69 4.25
CA TYR A 139 -14.41 -0.68 3.74
C TYR A 139 -13.24 -1.53 4.28
N SER A 140 -13.56 -2.68 4.88
CA SER A 140 -12.57 -3.63 5.37
C SER A 140 -12.00 -4.48 4.23
N ILE A 141 -10.68 -4.70 4.24
CA ILE A 141 -9.96 -5.42 3.18
C ILE A 141 -8.93 -6.44 3.66
N ASP A 142 -8.56 -6.46 4.94
CA ASP A 142 -7.47 -7.32 5.41
C ASP A 142 -7.82 -8.81 5.26
N TYR A 143 -6.87 -9.59 4.76
CA TYR A 143 -6.96 -11.03 4.54
C TYR A 143 -5.76 -11.72 5.17
N THR A 144 -5.94 -12.35 6.32
CA THR A 144 -4.85 -13.02 7.02
C THR A 144 -4.39 -14.28 6.29
N THR A 145 -3.07 -14.41 6.11
CA THR A 145 -2.39 -15.63 5.63
C THR A 145 -1.36 -16.09 6.65
N SER A 146 -0.81 -17.29 6.48
CA SER A 146 0.40 -17.66 7.22
C SER A 146 1.59 -16.81 6.77
N PHE A 147 2.50 -16.50 7.69
CA PHE A 147 3.79 -15.87 7.37
C PHE A 147 4.90 -16.65 8.06
N PRO A 148 5.39 -17.76 7.46
CA PRO A 148 6.25 -18.74 8.12
C PRO A 148 7.72 -18.28 8.22
N PHE A 149 7.95 -17.06 8.73
CA PHE A 149 9.29 -16.45 8.81
C PHE A 149 10.28 -17.29 9.62
N GLU A 150 9.86 -17.77 10.79
CA GLU A 150 10.70 -18.61 11.66
C GLU A 150 11.14 -19.91 10.99
N ASP A 151 10.27 -20.53 10.19
CA ASP A 151 10.60 -21.77 9.49
C ASP A 151 11.61 -21.49 8.36
N VAL A 152 11.46 -20.37 7.65
CA VAL A 152 12.46 -19.93 6.67
C VAL A 152 13.82 -19.69 7.33
N MET A 153 13.86 -19.04 8.50
CA MET A 153 15.12 -18.80 9.22
C MET A 153 15.78 -20.11 9.70
N LYS A 154 14.99 -21.11 10.12
CA LYS A 154 15.51 -22.45 10.46
C LYS A 154 16.10 -23.14 9.25
N ASP A 155 15.46 -23.06 8.08
CA ASP A 155 15.97 -23.69 6.86
C ASP A 155 17.27 -23.03 6.37
N ILE A 156 17.37 -21.70 6.47
CA ILE A 156 18.61 -20.95 6.21
C ILE A 156 19.75 -21.46 7.11
N GLN A 157 19.47 -21.64 8.40
CA GLN A 157 20.46 -22.15 9.35
C GLN A 157 20.84 -23.60 9.04
N LYS A 158 19.87 -24.48 8.77
CA LYS A 158 20.09 -25.90 8.43
C LYS A 158 20.94 -26.06 7.16
N ASN A 159 20.80 -25.16 6.20
CA ASN A 159 21.56 -25.16 4.95
C ASN A 159 22.88 -24.37 5.03
N ASN A 160 23.30 -23.91 6.23
CA ASN A 160 24.54 -23.15 6.44
C ASN A 160 24.65 -21.86 5.59
N GLN A 161 23.53 -21.21 5.28
CA GLN A 161 23.50 -19.98 4.48
C GLN A 161 23.79 -18.74 5.33
N SER A 162 24.97 -18.68 5.97
CA SER A 162 25.35 -17.60 6.91
C SER A 162 25.29 -16.21 6.30
N GLU A 163 25.73 -16.06 5.04
CA GLU A 163 25.69 -14.78 4.33
C GLU A 163 24.26 -14.29 4.09
N LEU A 164 23.35 -15.20 3.74
CA LEU A 164 21.93 -14.85 3.56
C LEU A 164 21.28 -14.49 4.88
N LYS A 165 21.55 -15.28 5.94
CA LYS A 165 21.09 -14.98 7.30
C LYS A 165 21.50 -13.56 7.70
N LYS A 166 22.80 -13.24 7.56
CA LYS A 166 23.33 -11.92 7.86
C LYS A 166 22.66 -10.82 7.04
N LYS A 167 22.42 -11.02 5.74
CA LYS A 167 21.71 -10.03 4.91
C LYS A 167 20.27 -9.78 5.39
N ILE A 168 19.55 -10.81 5.82
CA ILE A 168 18.18 -10.67 6.35
C ILE A 168 18.21 -9.92 7.69
N GLU A 169 19.12 -10.30 8.58
CA GLU A 169 19.29 -9.65 9.89
C GLU A 169 19.72 -8.18 9.72
N ASP A 170 20.68 -7.89 8.84
CA ASP A 170 21.13 -6.54 8.50
C ASP A 170 19.98 -5.72 7.89
N ALA A 171 19.12 -6.32 7.05
CA ALA A 171 17.96 -5.64 6.48
C ALA A 171 16.93 -5.28 7.57
N ILE A 172 16.57 -6.22 8.44
CA ILE A 172 15.63 -5.97 9.55
C ILE A 172 16.21 -4.92 10.51
N SER A 173 17.50 -5.05 10.85
CA SER A 173 18.20 -4.10 11.71
C SER A 173 18.24 -2.71 11.09
N LYS A 174 18.53 -2.60 9.79
CA LYS A 174 18.57 -1.33 9.07
C LYS A 174 17.25 -0.58 9.18
N ILE A 175 16.12 -1.22 8.86
CA ILE A 175 14.82 -0.53 8.89
C ILE A 175 14.42 -0.14 10.32
N THR A 176 14.70 -0.99 11.32
CA THR A 176 14.47 -0.67 12.73
C THR A 176 15.31 0.53 13.16
N VAL A 177 16.62 0.51 12.92
CA VAL A 177 17.54 1.57 13.34
C VAL A 177 17.23 2.88 12.63
N GLU A 178 16.99 2.85 11.32
CA GLU A 178 16.65 4.06 10.57
C GLU A 178 15.35 4.68 11.08
N PHE A 179 14.30 3.88 11.33
CA PHE A 179 13.04 4.39 11.86
C PHE A 179 13.17 4.91 13.30
N ASP A 180 13.86 4.17 14.18
CA ASP A 180 14.10 4.59 15.56
C ASP A 180 14.93 5.89 15.63
N ASN A 181 15.92 6.05 14.74
CA ASN A 181 16.70 7.28 14.64
C ASN A 181 15.84 8.48 14.20
N GLN A 182 14.83 8.28 13.34
CA GLN A 182 13.88 9.35 13.00
C GLN A 182 13.09 9.76 14.25
N ILE A 183 12.59 8.80 15.03
CA ILE A 183 11.89 9.07 16.29
C ILE A 183 12.81 9.82 17.28
N ASP A 184 14.04 9.34 17.49
CA ASP A 184 14.99 9.95 18.42
C ASP A 184 15.42 11.36 18.00
N SER A 185 15.43 11.64 16.69
CA SER A 185 15.71 12.96 16.14
C SER A 185 14.52 13.92 16.23
N GLY A 186 13.38 13.46 16.76
CA GLY A 186 12.17 14.27 16.92
C GLY A 186 11.35 14.41 15.64
N ALA A 187 11.43 13.45 14.71
CA ALA A 187 10.62 13.47 13.50
C ALA A 187 9.12 13.51 13.84
N SER A 188 8.41 14.37 13.12
CA SER A 188 6.97 14.54 13.19
C SER A 188 6.21 13.33 12.62
N LEU A 189 4.92 13.20 12.94
CA LEU A 189 4.08 12.14 12.37
C LEU A 189 4.04 12.22 10.84
N THR A 190 4.01 13.43 10.31
CA THR A 190 4.00 13.71 8.87
C THR A 190 5.31 13.25 8.22
N GLU A 191 6.45 13.57 8.82
CA GLU A 191 7.78 13.14 8.33
C GLU A 191 7.93 11.62 8.36
N LEU A 192 7.52 10.97 9.45
CA LEU A 192 7.52 9.50 9.54
C LEU A 192 6.61 8.86 8.49
N THR A 193 5.43 9.45 8.25
CA THR A 193 4.51 8.97 7.21
C THR A 193 5.12 9.14 5.82
N TYR A 194 5.80 10.25 5.55
CA TYR A 194 6.50 10.47 4.27
C TYR A 194 7.66 9.49 4.07
N TYR A 195 8.47 9.28 5.10
CA TYR A 195 9.57 8.33 5.08
C TYR A 195 9.08 6.92 4.70
N LEU A 196 8.03 6.43 5.37
CA LEU A 196 7.49 5.08 5.13
C LEU A 196 6.81 4.91 3.77
N ASN A 197 6.38 6.01 3.15
CA ASN A 197 5.76 6.00 1.83
C ASN A 197 6.74 6.36 0.71
N SER A 198 8.02 6.58 1.04
CA SER A 198 9.04 6.92 0.05
C SER A 198 9.30 5.77 -0.94
N PRO A 199 9.68 6.07 -2.20
CA PRO A 199 10.07 5.06 -3.17
C PRO A 199 11.18 4.13 -2.65
N GLU A 200 12.10 4.66 -1.86
CA GLU A 200 13.21 3.93 -1.25
C GLU A 200 12.69 2.85 -0.29
N ILE A 201 11.76 3.21 0.61
CA ILE A 201 11.18 2.25 1.57
C ILE A 201 10.27 1.23 0.89
N ARG A 202 9.51 1.63 -0.13
CA ARG A 202 8.73 0.68 -0.94
C ARG A 202 9.62 -0.32 -1.66
N SER A 203 10.67 0.15 -2.30
CA SER A 203 11.64 -0.70 -2.99
C SER A 203 12.36 -1.64 -2.01
N PHE A 204 12.74 -1.14 -0.83
CA PHE A 204 13.35 -1.95 0.22
C PHE A 204 12.42 -3.07 0.70
N SER A 205 11.16 -2.72 1.02
CA SER A 205 10.15 -3.68 1.48
C SER A 205 9.88 -4.76 0.43
N ASN A 206 9.72 -4.37 -0.84
CA ASN A 206 9.51 -5.30 -1.95
C ASN A 206 10.76 -6.17 -2.20
N HIS A 207 11.97 -5.61 -2.09
CA HIS A 207 13.20 -6.39 -2.23
C HIS A 207 13.31 -7.47 -1.15
N PHE A 208 13.01 -7.13 0.11
CA PHE A 208 13.02 -8.06 1.23
C PHE A 208 12.10 -9.26 0.95
N HIS A 209 10.81 -9.01 0.68
CA HIS A 209 9.82 -10.08 0.49
C HIS A 209 9.98 -10.84 -0.83
N ASN A 210 10.33 -10.15 -1.92
CA ASN A 210 10.24 -10.69 -3.27
C ASN A 210 11.58 -11.19 -3.84
N ASN A 211 12.70 -10.99 -3.13
CA ASN A 211 14.02 -11.39 -3.60
C ASN A 211 14.88 -12.01 -2.51
N LEU A 212 14.92 -11.39 -1.32
CA LEU A 212 15.79 -11.87 -0.26
C LEU A 212 15.28 -13.18 0.35
N MET A 213 14.00 -13.23 0.71
CA MET A 213 13.39 -14.44 1.28
C MET A 213 13.38 -15.63 0.31
N LEU A 214 13.32 -15.38 -1.00
CA LEU A 214 13.32 -16.43 -2.04
C LEU A 214 14.63 -17.23 -2.13
N GLN A 215 15.73 -16.72 -1.58
CA GLN A 215 17.03 -17.38 -1.63
C GLN A 215 17.22 -18.44 -0.54
N ALA A 216 16.23 -18.60 0.35
CA ALA A 216 16.31 -19.51 1.48
C ALA A 216 16.30 -20.98 1.07
N GLY A 217 17.17 -21.75 1.70
CA GLY A 217 17.31 -23.19 1.56
C GLY A 217 18.13 -23.64 0.35
N SER A 218 18.19 -24.96 0.17
CA SER A 218 18.80 -25.58 -1.02
C SER A 218 17.96 -25.31 -2.29
N PRO A 219 18.45 -25.57 -3.51
CA PRO A 219 17.65 -25.37 -4.74
C PRO A 219 16.30 -26.10 -4.81
N ASN A 220 16.10 -27.15 -4.00
CA ASN A 220 14.84 -27.90 -3.91
C ASN A 220 14.04 -27.57 -2.66
N ASP A 221 14.48 -26.58 -1.88
CA ASP A 221 13.76 -26.04 -0.73
C ASP A 221 12.81 -24.93 -1.21
N PHE A 222 11.57 -24.98 -0.74
CA PHE A 222 10.53 -24.05 -1.14
C PHE A 222 9.97 -23.27 0.05
N SER A 223 10.64 -23.25 1.22
CA SER A 223 10.17 -22.47 2.37
C SER A 223 10.18 -20.96 2.11
N GLY A 224 11.25 -20.44 1.51
CA GLY A 224 11.35 -19.05 1.05
C GLY A 224 10.24 -18.68 0.05
N PRO A 225 10.12 -19.43 -1.07
CA PRO A 225 9.01 -19.32 -2.01
C PRO A 225 7.62 -19.41 -1.37
N LEU A 226 7.42 -20.30 -0.39
CA LEU A 226 6.15 -20.41 0.34
C LEU A 226 5.83 -19.12 1.09
N LEU A 227 6.76 -18.59 1.88
CA LEU A 227 6.57 -17.32 2.59
C LEU A 227 6.24 -16.18 1.64
N THR A 228 7.01 -16.01 0.56
CA THR A 228 6.76 -14.98 -0.45
C THR A 228 5.40 -15.19 -1.11
N SER A 229 5.01 -16.44 -1.40
CA SER A 229 3.71 -16.73 -2.01
C SER A 229 2.53 -16.39 -1.10
N GLU A 230 2.64 -16.61 0.22
CA GLU A 230 1.60 -16.20 1.18
C GLU A 230 1.53 -14.68 1.30
N TRP A 231 2.68 -14.00 1.30
CA TRP A 231 2.72 -12.53 1.27
C TRP A 231 2.04 -11.96 0.03
N PHE A 232 2.33 -12.51 -1.15
CA PHE A 232 1.63 -12.16 -2.39
C PHE A 232 0.15 -12.48 -2.31
N LYS A 233 -0.23 -13.65 -1.76
CA LYS A 233 -1.64 -14.06 -1.64
C LYS A 233 -2.45 -13.08 -0.80
N ARG A 234 -1.97 -12.71 0.40
CA ARG A 234 -2.60 -11.70 1.27
C ARG A 234 -2.84 -10.40 0.51
N ASN A 235 -1.79 -9.84 -0.08
CA ASN A 235 -1.86 -8.57 -0.80
C ASN A 235 -2.74 -8.65 -2.06
N LEU A 236 -2.69 -9.74 -2.81
CA LEU A 236 -3.53 -9.95 -3.99
C LEU A 236 -5.01 -10.03 -3.61
N TYR A 237 -5.34 -10.70 -2.51
CA TYR A 237 -6.72 -10.81 -2.03
C TYR A 237 -7.26 -9.45 -1.57
N MET A 238 -6.46 -8.70 -0.79
CA MET A 238 -6.78 -7.34 -0.38
C MET A 238 -6.99 -6.42 -1.59
N TRP A 239 -6.10 -6.47 -2.58
CA TRP A 239 -6.23 -5.71 -3.82
C TRP A 239 -7.47 -6.11 -4.65
N SER A 240 -7.80 -7.40 -4.72
CA SER A 240 -9.04 -7.88 -5.34
C SER A 240 -10.28 -7.31 -4.65
N LEU A 241 -10.26 -7.18 -3.31
CA LEU A 241 -11.36 -6.57 -2.56
C LEU A 241 -11.50 -5.07 -2.86
N ILE A 242 -10.38 -4.34 -2.96
CA ILE A 242 -10.38 -2.94 -3.39
C ILE A 242 -11.06 -2.80 -4.76
N GLN A 243 -10.62 -3.58 -5.75
CA GLN A 243 -11.18 -3.54 -7.10
C GLN A 243 -12.68 -3.88 -7.11
N LYS A 244 -13.09 -5.01 -6.50
CA LYS A 244 -14.50 -5.46 -6.48
C LYS A 244 -15.45 -4.49 -5.77
N LYS A 245 -14.96 -3.80 -4.74
CA LYS A 245 -15.78 -2.86 -3.94
C LYS A 245 -15.74 -1.44 -4.50
N THR A 246 -14.92 -1.17 -5.51
CA THR A 246 -14.84 0.13 -6.18
C THR A 246 -15.82 0.18 -7.34
N LEU A 247 -16.67 1.21 -7.35
CA LEU A 247 -17.64 1.44 -8.42
C LEU A 247 -17.05 2.39 -9.47
N GLU A 248 -17.65 2.46 -10.64
CA GLU A 248 -17.24 3.43 -11.66
C GLU A 248 -17.38 4.89 -11.21
N SER A 249 -18.34 5.17 -10.32
CA SER A 249 -18.53 6.50 -9.74
C SER A 249 -17.46 6.88 -8.71
N ASP A 250 -16.63 5.94 -8.26
CA ASP A 250 -15.56 6.20 -7.29
C ASP A 250 -14.28 6.63 -8.02
N GLN A 251 -14.00 7.93 -8.02
CA GLN A 251 -12.84 8.49 -8.73
C GLN A 251 -11.61 8.70 -7.84
N ARG A 252 -11.83 9.05 -6.56
CA ARG A 252 -10.75 9.30 -5.59
C ARG A 252 -10.90 8.36 -4.41
N ILE A 253 -9.94 7.45 -4.28
CA ILE A 253 -9.98 6.35 -3.34
C ILE A 253 -8.81 6.53 -2.39
N MET A 254 -9.05 6.41 -1.09
CA MET A 254 -7.97 6.31 -0.11
C MET A 254 -7.81 4.86 0.32
N VAL A 255 -6.58 4.39 0.42
CA VAL A 255 -6.23 3.08 0.96
C VAL A 255 -5.24 3.30 2.11
N LEU A 256 -5.66 2.93 3.33
CA LEU A 256 -4.84 3.03 4.55
C LEU A 256 -4.48 1.63 5.03
N VAL A 257 -3.20 1.29 4.98
CA VAL A 257 -2.65 -0.04 5.31
C VAL A 257 -1.25 0.12 5.92
N GLY A 258 -0.68 -0.96 6.47
CA GLY A 258 0.73 -1.00 6.84
C GLY A 258 1.65 -0.69 5.64
N ALA A 259 2.81 -0.06 5.89
CA ALA A 259 3.70 0.41 4.84
C ALA A 259 4.19 -0.69 3.88
N SER A 260 4.36 -1.92 4.38
CA SER A 260 4.72 -3.09 3.56
C SER A 260 3.59 -3.50 2.60
N HIS A 261 2.33 -3.42 3.02
CA HIS A 261 1.17 -3.64 2.15
C HIS A 261 1.05 -2.56 1.08
N ALA A 262 1.30 -1.30 1.43
CA ALA A 262 1.35 -0.19 0.47
C ALA A 262 2.43 -0.43 -0.61
N ALA A 263 3.61 -0.92 -0.24
CA ALA A 263 4.66 -1.27 -1.20
C ALA A 263 4.21 -2.34 -2.22
N MET A 264 3.42 -3.33 -1.80
CA MET A 264 2.86 -4.35 -2.69
C MET A 264 1.75 -3.81 -3.58
N PHE A 265 0.86 -2.95 -3.03
CA PHE A 265 -0.20 -2.34 -3.82
C PHE A 265 0.34 -1.41 -4.91
N GLU A 266 1.47 -0.75 -4.67
CA GLU A 266 2.13 0.03 -5.71
C GLU A 266 2.46 -0.83 -6.94
N LEU A 267 2.96 -2.06 -6.75
CA LEU A 267 3.24 -2.98 -7.86
C LEU A 267 1.98 -3.31 -8.66
N PHE A 268 0.87 -3.61 -7.96
CA PHE A 268 -0.39 -3.94 -8.63
C PHE A 268 -1.03 -2.76 -9.35
N ILE A 269 -0.90 -1.55 -8.80
CA ILE A 269 -1.45 -0.34 -9.41
C ILE A 269 -0.62 0.05 -10.64
N LYS A 270 0.71 -0.04 -10.59
CA LYS A 270 1.59 0.30 -11.73
C LYS A 270 1.32 -0.57 -12.96
N GLU A 271 0.94 -1.83 -12.77
CA GLU A 271 0.57 -2.75 -13.86
C GLU A 271 -0.88 -2.56 -14.36
N ASN A 272 -1.68 -1.69 -13.71
CA ASN A 272 -3.08 -1.49 -14.05
C ASN A 272 -3.35 -0.05 -14.53
N LYS A 273 -3.47 0.12 -15.85
CA LYS A 273 -3.71 1.41 -16.53
C LYS A 273 -4.99 2.15 -16.13
N ASP A 274 -5.94 1.47 -15.48
CA ASP A 274 -7.19 2.08 -15.02
C ASP A 274 -7.05 2.79 -13.67
N TRP A 275 -5.89 2.66 -13.03
CA TRP A 275 -5.61 3.18 -11.69
C TRP A 275 -4.32 3.99 -11.70
N LYS A 276 -4.27 5.04 -10.88
CA LYS A 276 -3.07 5.84 -10.70
C LYS A 276 -2.86 6.14 -9.22
N ILE A 277 -1.60 6.13 -8.79
CA ILE A 277 -1.24 6.43 -7.41
C ILE A 277 -1.21 7.94 -7.20
N LYS A 278 -1.69 8.37 -6.04
CA LYS A 278 -1.53 9.72 -5.51
C LYS A 278 -0.79 9.62 -4.18
N GLU A 279 0.31 10.34 -4.03
CA GLU A 279 1.06 10.33 -2.78
C GLU A 279 0.52 11.35 -1.77
N LEU A 280 0.67 11.05 -0.48
CA LEU A 280 0.26 11.97 0.58
C LEU A 280 0.96 13.33 0.43
N GLN A 281 2.25 13.33 0.10
CA GLN A 281 3.02 14.57 -0.12
C GLN A 281 2.39 15.49 -1.17
N GLU A 282 1.77 14.93 -2.22
CA GLU A 282 1.11 15.72 -3.25
C GLU A 282 -0.19 16.35 -2.73
N VAL A 283 -0.94 15.62 -1.89
CA VAL A 283 -2.16 16.12 -1.25
C VAL A 283 -1.84 17.21 -0.22
N MET A 284 -0.71 17.10 0.46
CA MET A 284 -0.28 18.06 1.48
C MET A 284 0.26 19.38 0.89
N LYS A 285 0.82 19.35 -0.33
CA LYS A 285 1.34 20.54 -1.04
C LYS A 285 0.25 21.39 -1.71
N ASN A 286 -0.88 20.80 -2.07
CA ASN A 286 -1.94 21.52 -2.79
C ASN A 286 -2.79 22.35 -1.81
N ASN A 287 -2.59 23.67 -1.80
CA ASN A 287 -3.60 24.75 -1.69
C ASN A 287 -2.96 26.12 -1.34
N ASP A 288 -1.88 26.49 -2.04
CA ASP A 288 -1.59 27.91 -2.27
C ASP A 288 -2.36 28.31 -3.53
N ASN A 289 -3.67 28.58 -3.40
CA ASN A 289 -4.50 29.26 -4.39
C ASN A 289 -5.61 30.02 -3.67
#